data_AF-A0A7W1G1E5-F1
#
_entry.id   AF-A0A7W1G1E5-F1
#
_cell.length_a   1.000
_cell.length_b   1.000
_cell.length_c   1.000
_cell.angle_alpha   90.00
_cell.angle_beta   90.00
_cell.angle_gamma   90.00
#
_symmetry.space_group_name_H-M   'P 1'
#
loop_
_entity.id
_entity.type
_entity.pdbx_description
1 polymer ?
#
loop_
_entity_poly.entity_id
_entity_poly.type
_entity_poly.pdbx_seq_one_letter_code
_entity_poly.pdbx_strand_id
1 'polypeptide(L)'
;RCHHVLVRGVSATGEPGSRGLPRLAFKANQCSHLYIEDCAFGGSTAYAFAYVAVQYGHILRSRFGPCGAAGICLKGGSAYHLVAENDVSSCRIMGIAIGEDTGFAYLISPWLQYEAYDIAVIGNTIRDSGGALCVSGGYGILMAHNTAYRAGSSRDTIVIAMAAHVWVGQPDSARQVCEKFHRADGWCSPSAQDSFIPCRNVTIINNLIYNPDGYESQFAHIGLSGPVAASPDSNIPNSAIMENIRIEGNLIWNGGPDKPVLDDVEHCYGLAARPTTSAPALRAINRLNTVRPILTDPDHGDFRPTGSGATLDAITLSIPLFDVEDTQRPPVPVDERVRSAAASLISAYRCIGARNPS
;
A
#
# COMPACT_ATOMS: atom_id res chain seq x y z
N ARG A 1 16.68 -16.19 -11.18
CA ARG A 1 15.37 -15.92 -10.53
C ARG A 1 15.22 -16.92 -9.40
N CYS A 2 14.93 -16.46 -8.19
CA CYS A 2 14.72 -17.35 -7.05
C CYS A 2 13.29 -17.89 -7.02
N HIS A 3 13.09 -19.10 -6.53
CA HIS A 3 11.75 -19.67 -6.32
C HIS A 3 11.69 -20.49 -5.03
N HIS A 4 10.54 -20.48 -4.34
CA HIS A 4 10.29 -21.30 -3.14
C HIS A 4 11.33 -21.06 -2.04
N VAL A 5 11.38 -19.83 -1.55
CA VAL A 5 12.34 -19.40 -0.53
C VAL A 5 11.58 -18.94 0.71
N LEU A 6 11.99 -19.45 1.87
CA LEU A 6 11.55 -18.96 3.18
C LEU A 6 12.73 -18.23 3.84
N VAL A 7 12.49 -17.00 4.26
CA VAL A 7 13.38 -16.22 5.11
C VAL A 7 12.70 -16.07 6.45
N ARG A 8 13.23 -16.72 7.48
CA ARG A 8 12.65 -16.72 8.83
C ARG A 8 13.68 -16.37 9.89
N GLY A 9 13.31 -15.51 10.83
CA GLY A 9 14.17 -15.19 11.98
C GLY A 9 15.43 -14.41 11.60
N VAL A 10 15.44 -13.72 10.46
CA VAL A 10 16.61 -12.98 9.96
C VAL A 10 16.52 -11.52 10.37
N SER A 11 17.64 -10.95 10.82
CA SER A 11 17.79 -9.52 11.05
C SER A 11 18.86 -8.95 10.12
N ALA A 12 18.52 -7.91 9.35
CA ALA A 12 19.49 -7.12 8.60
C ALA A 12 19.18 -5.62 8.74
N THR A 13 20.02 -4.94 9.53
CA THR A 13 19.86 -3.53 9.87
C THR A 13 21.15 -2.78 9.59
N GLY A 14 21.08 -1.68 8.83
CA GLY A 14 22.25 -0.81 8.64
C GLY A 14 22.55 0.02 9.89
N GLU A 15 23.83 0.11 10.26
CA GLU A 15 24.29 0.91 11.41
C GLU A 15 24.85 2.27 10.96
N PRO A 16 24.41 3.39 11.58
CA PRO A 16 25.02 4.69 11.38
C PRO A 16 26.51 4.67 11.79
N GLY A 17 27.42 5.09 10.90
CA GLY A 17 28.88 5.10 11.16
C GLY A 17 29.68 4.04 10.40
N SER A 18 29.00 3.05 9.79
CA SER A 18 29.57 2.23 8.73
C SER A 18 29.76 3.06 7.44
N ARG A 19 30.39 2.53 6.37
CA ARG A 19 30.74 3.22 5.10
C ARG A 19 29.55 3.79 4.28
N GLY A 20 28.43 4.11 4.93
CA GLY A 20 27.15 4.48 4.36
C GLY A 20 26.11 3.42 4.67
N LEU A 21 24.86 3.86 4.89
CA LEU A 21 23.72 2.95 5.01
C LEU A 21 23.42 2.30 3.65
N PRO A 22 22.99 1.02 3.60
CA PRO A 22 22.55 0.40 2.37
C PRO A 22 21.36 1.17 1.77
N ARG A 23 21.22 1.14 0.44
CA ARG A 23 20.02 1.70 -0.20
C ARG A 23 18.76 0.94 0.19
N LEU A 24 18.88 -0.38 0.35
CA LEU A 24 17.80 -1.31 0.63
C LEU A 24 18.31 -2.32 1.65
N ALA A 25 17.56 -2.58 2.73
CA ALA A 25 17.98 -3.61 3.70
C ALA A 25 17.65 -5.03 3.18
N PHE A 26 16.48 -5.21 2.55
CA PHE A 26 16.13 -6.42 1.83
C PHE A 26 15.56 -6.09 0.44
N LYS A 27 16.01 -6.83 -0.59
CA LYS A 27 15.42 -6.74 -1.93
C LYS A 27 15.34 -8.10 -2.61
N ALA A 28 14.18 -8.39 -3.19
CA ALA A 28 14.00 -9.49 -4.14
C ALA A 28 13.40 -8.97 -5.44
N ASN A 29 13.95 -9.45 -6.56
CA ASN A 29 13.51 -9.09 -7.90
C ASN A 29 13.18 -10.35 -8.69
N GLN A 30 12.04 -10.34 -9.39
CA GLN A 30 11.69 -11.36 -10.39
C GLN A 30 11.77 -12.78 -9.80
N CYS A 31 11.22 -12.97 -8.60
CA CYS A 31 11.17 -14.25 -7.90
C CYS A 31 9.73 -14.73 -7.74
N SER A 32 9.55 -15.99 -7.35
CA SER A 32 8.22 -16.50 -6.98
C SER A 32 8.24 -17.33 -5.71
N HIS A 33 7.10 -17.44 -5.01
CA HIS A 33 6.97 -18.22 -3.78
C HIS A 33 8.01 -17.80 -2.73
N LEU A 34 7.98 -16.53 -2.33
CA LEU A 34 8.91 -15.94 -1.37
C LEU A 34 8.17 -15.58 -0.07
N TYR A 35 8.60 -16.18 1.03
CA TYR A 35 7.95 -16.11 2.33
C TYR A 35 8.88 -15.46 3.34
N ILE A 36 8.39 -14.43 4.02
CA ILE A 36 9.13 -13.68 5.04
C ILE A 36 8.38 -13.81 6.36
N GLU A 37 9.06 -14.30 7.39
CA GLU A 37 8.44 -14.53 8.69
C GLU A 37 9.38 -14.14 9.83
N ASP A 38 8.86 -13.46 10.84
CA ASP A 38 9.57 -13.20 12.09
C ASP A 38 10.95 -12.55 11.88
N CYS A 39 11.06 -11.67 10.87
CA CYS A 39 12.30 -11.00 10.45
C CYS A 39 12.37 -9.56 10.97
N ALA A 40 13.55 -8.93 10.85
CA ALA A 40 13.76 -7.51 11.08
C ALA A 40 14.62 -6.89 9.98
N PHE A 41 14.11 -5.89 9.26
CA PHE A 41 14.86 -5.19 8.20
C PHE A 41 14.82 -3.68 8.40
N GLY A 42 15.95 -2.99 8.32
CA GLY A 42 15.99 -1.56 8.59
C GLY A 42 17.33 -0.88 8.36
N GLY A 43 17.43 0.39 8.75
CA GLY A 43 18.66 1.18 8.62
C GLY A 43 19.09 1.37 7.17
N SER A 44 18.16 1.79 6.30
CA SER A 44 18.42 1.95 4.86
C SER A 44 18.06 3.34 4.35
N THR A 45 18.76 3.82 3.32
CA THR A 45 18.50 5.17 2.75
C THR A 45 17.24 5.24 1.89
N ALA A 46 16.76 4.13 1.35
CA ALA A 46 15.47 4.05 0.66
C ALA A 46 14.52 3.12 1.41
N TYR A 47 14.44 1.84 1.07
CA TYR A 47 13.40 0.95 1.62
C TYR A 47 13.99 -0.07 2.57
N ALA A 48 13.33 -0.30 3.70
CA ALA A 48 13.71 -1.43 4.55
C ALA A 48 13.46 -2.75 3.80
N PHE A 49 12.35 -2.84 3.07
CA PHE A 49 12.01 -4.03 2.29
C PHE A 49 11.38 -3.67 0.95
N ALA A 50 11.90 -4.26 -0.14
CA ALA A 50 11.38 -4.02 -1.48
C ALA A 50 11.28 -5.29 -2.33
N TYR A 51 10.09 -5.53 -2.89
CA TYR A 51 9.87 -6.48 -3.98
C TYR A 51 9.65 -5.77 -5.31
N VAL A 52 10.26 -6.31 -6.37
CA VAL A 52 9.96 -5.93 -7.76
C VAL A 52 9.65 -7.18 -8.54
N ALA A 53 8.44 -7.28 -9.10
CA ALA A 53 7.99 -8.44 -9.86
C ALA A 53 8.11 -9.77 -9.08
N VAL A 54 7.63 -9.81 -7.83
CA VAL A 54 7.63 -11.03 -7.01
C VAL A 54 6.21 -11.56 -6.87
N GLN A 55 5.99 -12.83 -7.22
CA GLN A 55 4.65 -13.44 -7.16
C GLN A 55 4.55 -14.57 -6.17
N TYR A 56 3.42 -14.65 -5.47
CA TYR A 56 3.08 -15.65 -4.47
C TYR A 56 3.97 -15.57 -3.23
N GLY A 57 3.36 -15.36 -2.07
CA GLY A 57 4.10 -15.31 -0.83
C GLY A 57 3.33 -14.70 0.33
N HIS A 58 4.07 -14.46 1.41
CA HIS A 58 3.58 -13.64 2.51
C HIS A 58 4.73 -12.92 3.22
N ILE A 59 4.36 -11.93 4.01
CA ILE A 59 5.23 -11.17 4.91
C ILE A 59 4.51 -11.10 6.25
N LEU A 60 4.98 -11.84 7.24
CA LEU A 60 4.30 -12.05 8.51
C LEU A 60 5.17 -11.69 9.70
N ARG A 61 4.55 -11.06 10.72
CA ARG A 61 5.11 -10.90 12.07
C ARG A 61 6.54 -10.35 12.11
N SER A 62 6.87 -9.48 11.16
CA SER A 62 8.22 -8.94 10.96
C SER A 62 8.27 -7.46 11.31
N ARG A 63 9.49 -6.95 11.53
CA ARG A 63 9.76 -5.54 11.84
C ARG A 63 10.44 -4.84 10.67
N PHE A 64 9.98 -3.63 10.33
CA PHE A 64 10.53 -2.86 9.22
C PHE A 64 10.81 -1.41 9.61
N GLY A 65 11.97 -0.90 9.18
CA GLY A 65 12.44 0.46 9.45
C GLY A 65 13.55 0.52 10.50
N PRO A 66 14.15 1.70 10.75
CA PRO A 66 13.91 2.97 10.08
C PRO A 66 14.41 2.99 8.62
N CYS A 67 13.80 3.82 7.76
CA CYS A 67 14.26 3.98 6.38
C CYS A 67 13.84 5.31 5.72
N GLY A 68 14.52 5.68 4.61
CA GLY A 68 14.30 6.97 3.94
C GLY A 68 13.17 7.03 2.90
N ALA A 69 12.50 5.93 2.59
CA ALA A 69 11.33 5.84 1.70
C ALA A 69 10.20 5.09 2.42
N ALA A 70 9.92 3.84 2.02
CA ALA A 70 8.88 3.01 2.64
C ALA A 70 9.44 1.81 3.40
N GLY A 71 8.78 1.42 4.50
CA GLY A 71 9.15 0.26 5.30
C GLY A 71 8.96 -1.04 4.51
N ILE A 72 7.78 -1.20 3.91
CA ILE A 72 7.46 -2.31 3.00
C ILE A 72 7.01 -1.73 1.66
N CYS A 73 7.62 -2.19 0.57
CA CYS A 73 7.22 -1.84 -0.80
C CYS A 73 7.12 -3.09 -1.68
N LEU A 74 5.95 -3.34 -2.28
CA LEU A 74 5.75 -4.42 -3.26
C LEU A 74 5.30 -3.83 -4.58
N LYS A 75 6.12 -3.93 -5.64
CA LYS A 75 5.85 -3.27 -6.93
C LYS A 75 6.31 -4.07 -8.14
N GLY A 76 6.20 -3.50 -9.33
CA GLY A 76 6.66 -4.07 -10.60
C GLY A 76 5.91 -5.32 -11.02
N GLY A 77 4.59 -5.36 -10.84
CA GLY A 77 3.77 -6.54 -11.09
C GLY A 77 3.91 -7.61 -10.01
N SER A 78 4.25 -7.20 -8.77
CA SER A 78 4.22 -8.12 -7.63
C SER A 78 2.79 -8.55 -7.34
N ALA A 79 2.57 -9.83 -7.07
CA ALA A 79 1.21 -10.38 -7.02
C ALA A 79 1.03 -11.44 -5.94
N TYR A 80 -0.19 -11.58 -5.43
CA TYR A 80 -0.60 -12.66 -4.53
C TYR A 80 0.25 -12.72 -3.25
N HIS A 81 0.27 -11.62 -2.51
CA HIS A 81 0.92 -11.55 -1.20
C HIS A 81 -0.08 -11.26 -0.09
N LEU A 82 0.12 -11.93 1.05
CA LEU A 82 -0.44 -11.51 2.32
C LEU A 82 0.64 -10.79 3.14
N VAL A 83 0.39 -9.53 3.52
CA VAL A 83 1.26 -8.73 4.38
C VAL A 83 0.52 -8.51 5.69
N ALA A 84 0.85 -9.26 6.73
CA ALA A 84 0.06 -9.25 7.95
C ALA A 84 0.87 -9.24 9.25
N GLU A 85 0.29 -8.59 10.25
CA GLU A 85 0.79 -8.59 11.63
C GLU A 85 2.24 -8.08 11.77
N ASN A 86 2.68 -7.20 10.86
CA ASN A 86 4.02 -6.61 10.92
C ASN A 86 4.03 -5.30 11.73
N ASP A 87 5.19 -4.94 12.27
CA ASP A 87 5.46 -3.64 12.90
C ASP A 87 6.37 -2.81 11.98
N VAL A 88 5.88 -1.68 11.52
CA VAL A 88 6.58 -0.77 10.61
C VAL A 88 6.77 0.57 11.30
N SER A 89 8.01 1.05 11.39
CA SER A 89 8.29 2.27 12.15
C SER A 89 9.33 3.18 11.51
N SER A 90 9.21 4.49 11.77
CA SER A 90 10.25 5.47 11.47
C SER A 90 10.66 5.51 9.98
N CYS A 91 9.65 5.49 9.11
CA CYS A 91 9.83 5.54 7.66
C CYS A 91 9.54 6.95 7.13
N ARG A 92 10.47 7.55 6.39
CA ARG A 92 10.37 8.96 6.01
C ARG A 92 9.19 9.28 5.08
N ILE A 93 8.78 8.37 4.18
CA ILE A 93 7.76 8.66 3.17
C ILE A 93 6.46 7.89 3.43
N MET A 94 6.50 6.56 3.51
CA MET A 94 5.31 5.72 3.80
C MET A 94 5.65 4.59 4.77
N GLY A 95 4.69 4.11 5.53
CA GLY A 95 4.83 2.83 6.24
C GLY A 95 4.83 1.66 5.25
N ILE A 96 3.66 1.41 4.65
CA ILE A 96 3.45 0.34 3.67
C ILE A 96 2.99 0.93 2.34
N ALA A 97 3.69 0.59 1.26
CA ALA A 97 3.36 0.98 -0.10
C ALA A 97 3.15 -0.26 -0.99
N ILE A 98 1.98 -0.36 -1.61
CA ILE A 98 1.63 -1.40 -2.56
C ILE A 98 1.53 -0.78 -3.95
N GLY A 99 2.47 -1.19 -4.82
CA GLY A 99 2.78 -0.52 -6.06
C GLY A 99 3.51 0.81 -5.85
N GLU A 100 4.13 1.31 -6.92
CA GLU A 100 4.94 2.52 -6.99
C GLU A 100 5.49 2.65 -8.42
N ASP A 101 6.25 3.70 -8.74
CA ASP A 101 6.93 3.75 -10.04
C ASP A 101 7.94 2.59 -10.20
N THR A 102 7.81 1.84 -11.30
CA THR A 102 8.76 0.81 -11.70
C THR A 102 9.18 0.98 -13.15
N GLY A 103 10.46 0.71 -13.40
CA GLY A 103 10.94 0.58 -14.76
C GLY A 103 10.25 -0.58 -15.47
N PHE A 104 9.56 -0.32 -16.58
CA PHE A 104 8.74 -1.34 -17.25
C PHE A 104 9.54 -2.59 -17.64
N ALA A 105 10.84 -2.44 -17.85
CA ALA A 105 11.77 -3.53 -18.13
C ALA A 105 11.95 -4.55 -16.99
N TYR A 106 11.52 -4.23 -15.77
CA TYR A 106 11.62 -5.12 -14.62
C TYR A 106 10.38 -5.99 -14.41
N LEU A 107 9.25 -5.64 -15.03
CA LEU A 107 8.02 -6.44 -14.94
C LEU A 107 8.22 -7.81 -15.63
N ILE A 108 7.34 -8.74 -15.30
CA ILE A 108 7.36 -10.09 -15.89
C ILE A 108 5.96 -10.48 -16.36
N SER A 109 5.88 -11.08 -17.55
CA SER A 109 4.64 -11.65 -18.05
C SER A 109 4.12 -12.77 -17.13
N PRO A 110 2.80 -12.86 -16.89
CA PRO A 110 1.73 -12.03 -17.46
C PRO A 110 1.35 -10.76 -16.69
N TRP A 111 2.04 -10.40 -15.60
CA TRP A 111 1.76 -9.21 -14.78
C TRP A 111 2.36 -7.94 -15.38
N LEU A 112 1.75 -7.43 -16.44
CA LEU A 112 2.29 -6.33 -17.27
C LEU A 112 1.43 -5.05 -17.28
N GLN A 113 0.30 -5.04 -16.58
CA GLN A 113 -0.68 -3.95 -16.58
C GLN A 113 -0.57 -3.06 -15.34
N TYR A 114 -0.53 -3.67 -14.16
CA TYR A 114 -0.51 -2.99 -12.87
C TYR A 114 0.81 -3.19 -12.14
N GLU A 115 1.11 -2.31 -11.19
CA GLU A 115 2.30 -2.38 -10.33
C GLU A 115 2.18 -3.45 -9.25
N ALA A 116 0.94 -3.74 -8.84
CA ALA A 116 0.64 -4.73 -7.82
C ALA A 116 -0.72 -5.40 -8.08
N TYR A 117 -0.84 -6.69 -7.76
CA TYR A 117 -2.05 -7.49 -8.03
C TYR A 117 -2.45 -8.36 -6.84
N ASP A 118 -3.73 -8.31 -6.44
CA ASP A 118 -4.34 -9.26 -5.51
C ASP A 118 -3.51 -9.40 -4.19
N ILE A 119 -3.20 -8.26 -3.55
CA ILE A 119 -2.44 -8.21 -2.29
C ILE A 119 -3.35 -7.80 -1.13
N ALA A 120 -3.24 -8.51 -0.01
CA ALA A 120 -3.92 -8.19 1.24
C ALA A 120 -2.92 -7.68 2.29
N VAL A 121 -3.20 -6.53 2.90
CA VAL A 121 -2.42 -5.89 3.96
C VAL A 121 -3.28 -5.80 5.22
N ILE A 122 -3.07 -6.69 6.18
CA ILE A 122 -4.01 -6.90 7.28
C ILE A 122 -3.34 -6.78 8.64
N GLY A 123 -3.89 -5.97 9.53
CA GLY A 123 -3.52 -6.03 10.95
C GLY A 123 -2.09 -5.60 11.26
N ASN A 124 -1.48 -4.79 10.40
CA ASN A 124 -0.13 -4.27 10.63
C ASN A 124 -0.20 -3.04 11.55
N THR A 125 0.87 -2.84 12.30
CA THR A 125 1.11 -1.63 13.09
C THR A 125 2.09 -0.74 12.35
N ILE A 126 1.76 0.55 12.22
CA ILE A 126 2.58 1.53 11.52
C ILE A 126 2.78 2.73 12.43
N ARG A 127 4.01 3.19 12.63
CA ARG A 127 4.27 4.31 13.52
C ARG A 127 5.36 5.25 13.06
N ASP A 128 5.25 6.49 13.49
CA ASP A 128 6.28 7.53 13.29
C ASP A 128 6.71 7.66 11.81
N SER A 129 5.75 7.62 10.90
CA SER A 129 5.99 7.49 9.45
C SER A 129 5.41 8.65 8.64
N GLY A 130 6.03 8.92 7.47
CA GLY A 130 5.65 10.00 6.56
C GLY A 130 4.19 9.98 6.15
N GLY A 131 3.66 8.80 5.85
CA GLY A 131 2.25 8.44 5.70
C GLY A 131 2.08 6.98 6.15
N ALA A 132 0.85 6.48 6.29
CA ALA A 132 0.63 5.11 6.76
C ALA A 132 0.55 4.10 5.61
N LEU A 133 -0.48 4.24 4.77
CA LEU A 133 -0.85 3.26 3.75
C LEU A 133 -0.87 3.92 2.37
N CYS A 134 -0.22 3.30 1.39
CA CYS A 134 -0.22 3.76 -0.01
C CYS A 134 -0.58 2.63 -0.97
N VAL A 135 -1.45 2.92 -1.93
CA VAL A 135 -1.63 2.11 -3.14
C VAL A 135 -1.35 2.96 -4.37
N SER A 136 -0.43 2.53 -5.23
CA SER A 136 -0.09 3.23 -6.47
C SER A 136 -0.07 2.24 -7.63
N GLY A 137 -0.97 2.40 -8.61
CA GLY A 137 -1.09 1.47 -9.74
C GLY A 137 -1.51 0.04 -9.36
N GLY A 138 -2.35 -0.13 -8.34
CA GLY A 138 -2.73 -1.45 -7.81
C GLY A 138 -4.05 -2.00 -8.38
N TYR A 139 -4.11 -3.32 -8.58
CA TYR A 139 -5.32 -4.06 -8.95
C TYR A 139 -5.71 -5.05 -7.85
N GLY A 140 -6.94 -4.95 -7.34
CA GLY A 140 -7.44 -5.88 -6.33
C GLY A 140 -6.62 -5.80 -5.05
N ILE A 141 -6.56 -4.64 -4.42
CA ILE A 141 -5.76 -4.44 -3.19
C ILE A 141 -6.69 -4.29 -2.00
N LEU A 142 -6.44 -5.05 -0.93
CA LEU A 142 -7.17 -4.96 0.33
C LEU A 142 -6.25 -4.47 1.44
N MET A 143 -6.60 -3.40 2.13
CA MET A 143 -5.90 -2.93 3.33
C MET A 143 -6.89 -2.82 4.49
N ALA A 144 -6.78 -3.71 5.48
CA ALA A 144 -7.77 -3.81 6.54
C ALA A 144 -7.19 -3.96 7.94
N HIS A 145 -7.86 -3.37 8.93
CA HIS A 145 -7.51 -3.51 10.35
C HIS A 145 -6.07 -3.10 10.70
N ASN A 146 -5.41 -2.32 9.86
CA ASN A 146 -4.10 -1.77 10.19
C ASN A 146 -4.27 -0.62 11.18
N THR A 147 -3.30 -0.47 12.08
CA THR A 147 -3.27 0.60 13.07
C THR A 147 -2.06 1.48 12.83
N ALA A 148 -2.30 2.77 12.59
CA ALA A 148 -1.27 3.77 12.41
C ALA A 148 -1.25 4.77 13.57
N TYR A 149 -0.06 5.08 14.09
CA TYR A 149 0.13 6.04 15.17
C TYR A 149 1.23 7.04 14.85
N ARG A 150 0.95 8.34 14.96
CA ARG A 150 1.85 9.41 14.49
C ARG A 150 2.27 9.20 13.03
N ALA A 151 1.29 9.11 12.14
CA ALA A 151 1.48 9.03 10.70
C ALA A 151 1.17 10.37 10.04
N GLY A 152 1.88 10.71 8.95
CA GLY A 152 1.57 11.90 8.16
C GLY A 152 2.60 13.03 8.23
N SER A 153 3.82 12.77 8.69
CA SER A 153 4.86 13.81 8.83
C SER A 153 5.36 14.38 7.50
N SER A 154 5.14 13.69 6.39
CA SER A 154 5.61 14.12 5.05
C SER A 154 4.66 13.78 3.90
N ARG A 155 3.53 13.12 4.19
CA ARG A 155 2.47 12.71 3.25
C ARG A 155 1.10 12.69 3.95
N ASP A 156 0.03 12.54 3.18
CA ASP A 156 -1.29 12.16 3.68
C ASP A 156 -1.22 10.83 4.43
N THR A 157 -2.16 10.62 5.36
CA THR A 157 -2.16 9.38 6.16
C THR A 157 -2.50 8.15 5.32
N ILE A 158 -3.38 8.31 4.32
CA ILE A 158 -3.69 7.31 3.29
C ILE A 158 -3.43 7.95 1.93
N VAL A 159 -2.76 7.24 1.04
CA VAL A 159 -2.47 7.71 -0.32
C VAL A 159 -2.97 6.68 -1.34
N ILE A 160 -3.73 7.13 -2.33
CA ILE A 160 -4.06 6.34 -3.52
C ILE A 160 -3.62 7.15 -4.74
N ALA A 161 -2.60 6.68 -5.42
CA ALA A 161 -1.95 7.42 -6.48
C ALA A 161 -1.95 6.66 -7.81
N MET A 162 -1.76 7.40 -8.91
CA MET A 162 -1.26 6.79 -10.14
C MET A 162 0.17 6.28 -9.87
N ALA A 163 0.55 5.18 -10.49
CA ALA A 163 1.97 4.82 -10.64
C ALA A 163 2.45 5.20 -12.04
N ALA A 164 3.75 5.10 -12.29
CA ALA A 164 4.30 5.20 -13.64
C ALA A 164 5.12 3.95 -14.02
N HIS A 165 4.79 3.39 -15.18
CA HIS A 165 5.68 2.54 -15.94
C HIS A 165 6.64 3.43 -16.73
N VAL A 166 7.86 3.57 -16.21
CA VAL A 166 8.89 4.45 -16.79
C VAL A 166 9.91 3.68 -17.61
N TRP A 167 10.50 4.33 -18.62
CA TRP A 167 11.65 3.76 -19.32
C TRP A 167 12.89 3.79 -18.42
N VAL A 168 13.51 2.62 -18.20
CA VAL A 168 14.76 2.51 -17.46
C VAL A 168 15.84 1.90 -18.35
N GLY A 169 17.02 2.53 -18.37
CA GLY A 169 18.15 2.13 -19.20
C GLY A 169 18.34 3.03 -20.42
N GLN A 170 19.10 2.56 -21.41
CA GLN A 170 19.26 3.28 -22.67
C GLN A 170 17.92 3.29 -23.43
N PRO A 171 17.49 4.42 -24.03
CA PRO A 171 16.16 4.56 -24.65
C PRO A 171 15.80 3.43 -25.61
N ASP A 172 16.73 3.03 -26.49
CA ASP A 172 16.49 1.96 -27.47
C ASP A 172 16.21 0.60 -26.79
N SER A 173 16.89 0.30 -25.68
CA SER A 173 16.67 -0.93 -24.92
C SER A 173 15.35 -0.93 -24.17
N ALA A 174 14.96 0.19 -23.58
CA ALA A 174 13.69 0.34 -22.87
C ALA A 174 12.51 0.25 -23.85
N ARG A 175 12.64 0.90 -25.01
CA ARG A 175 11.66 0.82 -26.10
C ARG A 175 11.48 -0.62 -26.60
N GLN A 176 12.56 -1.34 -26.88
CA GLN A 176 12.47 -2.74 -27.34
C GLN A 176 11.76 -3.64 -26.33
N VAL A 177 12.00 -3.43 -25.03
CA VAL A 177 11.29 -4.18 -23.98
C VAL A 177 9.81 -3.79 -23.93
N CYS A 178 9.49 -2.50 -24.04
CA CYS A 178 8.11 -2.06 -24.14
C CYS A 178 7.42 -2.65 -25.37
N GLU A 179 8.01 -2.59 -26.57
CA GLU A 179 7.42 -3.19 -27.78
C GLU A 179 7.13 -4.69 -27.62
N LYS A 180 8.02 -5.43 -26.95
CA LYS A 180 7.82 -6.85 -26.66
C LYS A 180 6.61 -7.07 -25.74
N PHE A 181 6.51 -6.33 -24.65
CA PHE A 181 5.45 -6.50 -23.65
C PHE A 181 4.13 -5.86 -24.06
N HIS A 182 4.16 -4.79 -24.86
CA HIS A 182 3.00 -4.19 -25.50
C HIS A 182 2.29 -5.21 -26.41
N ARG A 183 3.04 -6.05 -27.14
CA ARG A 183 2.47 -7.19 -27.91
C ARG A 183 1.90 -8.32 -27.05
N ALA A 184 2.17 -8.30 -25.75
CA ALA A 184 1.62 -9.21 -24.76
C ALA A 184 0.61 -8.49 -23.83
N ASP A 185 -0.07 -7.47 -24.38
CA ASP A 185 -1.08 -6.65 -23.71
C ASP A 185 -0.59 -5.90 -22.47
N GLY A 186 0.71 -5.70 -22.35
CA GLY A 186 1.32 -4.89 -21.30
C GLY A 186 1.01 -3.42 -21.47
N TRP A 187 0.87 -2.72 -20.33
CA TRP A 187 0.54 -1.29 -20.29
C TRP A 187 1.81 -0.45 -20.38
N CYS A 188 2.23 -0.18 -21.60
CA CYS A 188 3.31 0.74 -21.89
C CYS A 188 3.13 1.32 -23.30
N SER A 189 3.62 2.53 -23.50
CA SER A 189 3.69 3.16 -24.81
C SER A 189 5.08 3.00 -25.43
N PRO A 190 5.22 2.41 -26.63
CA PRO A 190 6.49 2.44 -27.37
C PRO A 190 6.85 3.84 -27.88
N SER A 191 5.89 4.77 -27.90
CA SER A 191 6.02 6.14 -28.42
C SER A 191 6.10 7.21 -27.32
N ALA A 192 5.83 6.86 -26.06
CA ALA A 192 5.95 7.74 -24.90
C ALA A 192 6.82 7.12 -23.80
N GLN A 193 7.59 7.97 -23.12
CA GLN A 193 8.56 7.53 -22.11
C GLN A 193 7.89 6.96 -20.85
N ASP A 194 6.76 7.55 -20.46
CA ASP A 194 6.04 7.20 -19.24
C ASP A 194 4.60 6.81 -19.58
N SER A 195 4.06 5.85 -18.82
CA SER A 195 2.67 5.44 -18.90
C SER A 195 2.10 5.38 -17.48
N PHE A 196 1.09 6.21 -17.20
CA PHE A 196 0.48 6.32 -15.88
C PHE A 196 -0.55 5.22 -15.65
N ILE A 197 -0.38 4.51 -14.53
CA ILE A 197 -1.10 3.29 -14.21
C ILE A 197 -2.10 3.59 -13.08
N PRO A 198 -3.41 3.43 -13.33
CA PRO A 198 -4.44 3.68 -12.32
C PRO A 198 -4.55 2.54 -11.31
N CYS A 199 -5.30 2.81 -10.26
CA CYS A 199 -5.77 1.79 -9.33
C CYS A 199 -7.17 1.29 -9.74
N ARG A 200 -7.41 -0.01 -9.54
CA ARG A 200 -8.73 -0.64 -9.72
C ARG A 200 -9.01 -1.65 -8.62
N ASN A 201 -10.25 -1.69 -8.14
CA ASN A 201 -10.69 -2.62 -7.07
C ASN A 201 -9.81 -2.52 -5.82
N VAL A 202 -9.62 -1.30 -5.31
CA VAL A 202 -8.85 -1.06 -4.09
C VAL A 202 -9.79 -0.80 -2.93
N THR A 203 -9.67 -1.57 -1.86
CA THR A 203 -10.46 -1.41 -0.63
C THR A 203 -9.54 -1.14 0.55
N ILE A 204 -9.69 0.04 1.16
CA ILE A 204 -9.01 0.44 2.39
C ILE A 204 -10.08 0.60 3.47
N ILE A 205 -10.18 -0.37 4.36
CA ILE A 205 -11.34 -0.52 5.24
C ILE A 205 -10.98 -0.81 6.68
N ASN A 206 -11.73 -0.25 7.63
CA ASN A 206 -11.60 -0.57 9.04
C ASN A 206 -10.20 -0.37 9.62
N ASN A 207 -9.42 0.57 9.08
CA ASN A 207 -8.11 0.93 9.64
C ASN A 207 -8.28 1.99 10.73
N LEU A 208 -7.40 1.97 11.72
CA LEU A 208 -7.30 2.97 12.78
C LEU A 208 -6.08 3.86 12.49
N ILE A 209 -6.27 5.16 12.44
CA ILE A 209 -5.17 6.14 12.32
C ILE A 209 -5.34 7.16 13.44
N TYR A 210 -4.35 7.22 14.34
CA TYR A 210 -4.37 8.11 15.49
C TYR A 210 -3.14 8.99 15.57
N ASN A 211 -3.35 10.30 15.47
CA ASN A 211 -2.36 11.33 15.72
C ASN A 211 -2.72 12.04 17.04
N PRO A 212 -1.94 11.84 18.11
CA PRO A 212 -2.24 12.39 19.44
C PRO A 212 -2.10 13.91 19.48
N ASP A 213 -2.53 14.53 20.58
CA ASP A 213 -2.38 15.98 20.75
C ASP A 213 -0.91 16.40 20.63
N GLY A 214 -0.64 17.49 19.90
CA GLY A 214 0.72 17.92 19.57
C GLY A 214 1.32 17.24 18.34
N TYR A 215 0.61 16.29 17.72
CA TYR A 215 0.98 15.70 16.43
C TYR A 215 -0.20 15.73 15.46
N GLU A 216 0.00 16.26 14.27
CA GLU A 216 -0.92 16.12 13.15
C GLU A 216 -0.14 16.03 11.84
N SER A 217 -0.75 15.45 10.81
CA SER A 217 -0.20 15.53 9.46
C SER A 217 -0.17 16.98 9.01
N GLN A 218 0.72 17.34 8.09
CA GLN A 218 0.65 18.65 7.40
C GLN A 218 -0.28 18.62 6.18
N PHE A 219 -0.73 17.42 5.77
CA PHE A 219 -1.50 17.14 4.55
C PHE A 219 -2.97 16.80 4.89
N ALA A 220 -3.78 16.36 3.93
CA ALA A 220 -5.13 15.92 4.25
C ALA A 220 -5.15 14.57 4.99
N HIS A 221 -6.36 14.08 5.30
CA HIS A 221 -6.54 12.70 5.71
C HIS A 221 -6.13 11.73 4.60
N ILE A 222 -6.57 12.00 3.37
CA ILE A 222 -6.47 11.10 2.23
C ILE A 222 -5.94 11.89 1.02
N GLY A 223 -4.85 11.40 0.43
CA GLY A 223 -4.41 11.83 -0.89
C GLY A 223 -5.01 10.91 -1.96
N LEU A 224 -5.66 11.49 -2.98
CA LEU A 224 -6.21 10.72 -4.10
C LEU A 224 -5.89 11.38 -5.45
N SER A 225 -5.21 10.65 -6.34
CA SER A 225 -4.97 11.09 -7.72
C SER A 225 -6.26 11.22 -8.54
N GLY A 226 -6.23 12.14 -9.51
CA GLY A 226 -7.28 12.33 -10.50
C GLY A 226 -7.13 11.40 -11.71
N PRO A 227 -8.06 11.48 -12.68
CA PRO A 227 -7.93 10.79 -13.94
C PRO A 227 -6.83 11.42 -14.81
N VAL A 228 -6.07 10.58 -15.50
CA VAL A 228 -4.99 11.00 -16.41
C VAL A 228 -5.28 10.49 -17.82
N ALA A 229 -4.96 11.30 -18.83
CA ALA A 229 -5.01 10.83 -20.21
C ALA A 229 -4.00 9.70 -20.39
N ALA A 230 -4.46 8.55 -20.89
CA ALA A 230 -3.57 7.45 -21.21
C ALA A 230 -2.58 7.88 -22.29
N SER A 231 -1.33 7.45 -22.18
CA SER A 231 -0.33 7.67 -23.22
C SER A 231 -0.80 7.02 -24.54
N PRO A 232 -0.56 7.64 -25.71
CA PRO A 232 -0.93 7.05 -27.00
C PRO A 232 -0.32 5.65 -27.15
N ASP A 233 -1.06 4.73 -27.78
CA ASP A 233 -0.62 3.36 -28.05
C ASP A 233 -0.08 2.63 -26.80
N SER A 234 -0.68 2.87 -25.63
CA SER A 234 -0.18 2.31 -24.36
C SER A 234 -0.84 1.00 -23.92
N ASN A 235 -1.87 0.52 -24.63
CA ASN A 235 -2.83 -0.51 -24.17
C ASN A 235 -3.62 -0.17 -22.90
N ILE A 236 -3.38 0.98 -22.28
CA ILE A 236 -4.18 1.46 -21.14
C ILE A 236 -5.54 1.91 -21.69
N PRO A 237 -6.66 1.55 -21.03
CA PRO A 237 -7.99 2.02 -21.42
C PRO A 237 -8.05 3.56 -21.57
N ASN A 238 -8.88 4.04 -22.50
CA ASN A 238 -9.01 5.47 -22.77
C ASN A 238 -9.45 6.23 -21.50
N SER A 239 -8.53 7.07 -20.99
CA SER A 239 -8.46 7.61 -19.62
C SER A 239 -8.04 6.56 -18.59
N ALA A 240 -6.86 6.76 -18.00
CA ALA A 240 -6.45 6.08 -16.78
C ALA A 240 -7.27 6.66 -15.61
N ILE A 241 -8.32 5.95 -15.19
CA ILE A 241 -9.23 6.40 -14.12
C ILE A 241 -9.12 5.44 -12.92
N MET A 242 -9.19 6.02 -11.72
CA MET A 242 -9.36 5.27 -10.48
C MET A 242 -10.75 4.62 -10.43
N GLU A 243 -10.82 3.29 -10.40
CA GLU A 243 -12.08 2.54 -10.52
C GLU A 243 -12.33 1.62 -9.30
N ASN A 244 -13.58 1.58 -8.82
CA ASN A 244 -13.99 0.78 -7.65
C ASN A 244 -13.03 0.96 -6.46
N ILE A 245 -12.76 2.23 -6.11
CA ILE A 245 -11.97 2.60 -4.95
C ILE A 245 -12.91 2.77 -3.75
N ARG A 246 -12.68 2.00 -2.70
CA ARG A 246 -13.47 2.00 -1.47
C ARG A 246 -12.60 2.39 -0.29
N ILE A 247 -12.90 3.50 0.35
CA ILE A 247 -12.25 3.95 1.58
C ILE A 247 -13.35 4.08 2.63
N GLU A 248 -13.52 3.05 3.47
CA GLU A 248 -14.75 2.87 4.24
C GLU A 248 -14.47 2.43 5.68
N GLY A 249 -15.29 2.83 6.64
CA GLY A 249 -15.22 2.33 8.03
C GLY A 249 -13.90 2.64 8.76
N ASN A 250 -13.03 3.48 8.19
CA ASN A 250 -11.78 3.85 8.82
C ASN A 250 -12.05 4.86 9.94
N LEU A 251 -11.33 4.72 11.04
CA LEU A 251 -11.32 5.66 12.16
C LEU A 251 -10.04 6.49 12.07
N ILE A 252 -10.16 7.76 11.68
CA ILE A 252 -9.01 8.65 11.48
C ILE A 252 -9.16 9.86 12.40
N TRP A 253 -8.25 9.97 13.36
CA TRP A 253 -8.07 11.13 14.21
C TRP A 253 -6.74 11.79 13.86
N ASN A 254 -6.79 12.86 13.09
CA ASN A 254 -5.65 13.56 12.51
C ASN A 254 -5.93 15.07 12.46
N GLY A 255 -5.47 15.79 13.48
CA GLY A 255 -5.63 17.24 13.58
C GLY A 255 -7.03 17.70 13.97
N GLY A 256 -7.29 18.99 13.76
CA GLY A 256 -8.57 19.65 14.10
C GLY A 256 -9.75 19.29 13.18
N PRO A 257 -10.98 19.75 13.51
CA PRO A 257 -12.17 19.47 12.71
C PRO A 257 -12.11 20.02 11.27
N ASP A 258 -11.35 21.10 11.07
CA ASP A 258 -11.16 21.76 9.77
C ASP A 258 -10.10 21.07 8.89
N LYS A 259 -9.52 19.96 9.35
CA LYS A 259 -8.56 19.17 8.57
C LYS A 259 -9.15 18.83 7.19
N PRO A 260 -8.42 19.12 6.09
CA PRO A 260 -8.84 18.71 4.76
C PRO A 260 -9.05 17.19 4.70
N VAL A 261 -10.16 16.77 4.08
CA VAL A 261 -10.45 15.34 3.87
C VAL A 261 -9.60 14.77 2.75
N LEU A 262 -9.52 15.54 1.66
CA LEU A 262 -8.86 15.14 0.44
C LEU A 262 -7.77 16.15 0.11
N ASP A 263 -6.61 15.63 -0.26
CA ASP A 263 -5.56 16.35 -0.97
C ASP A 263 -5.35 15.73 -2.35
N ASP A 264 -4.77 16.53 -3.25
CA ASP A 264 -4.30 16.05 -4.53
C ASP A 264 -2.83 15.58 -4.41
N VAL A 265 -2.60 14.31 -4.74
CA VAL A 265 -1.26 13.70 -4.70
C VAL A 265 -0.44 14.07 -5.94
N GLU A 266 -1.10 14.61 -6.98
CA GLU A 266 -0.51 14.80 -8.31
C GLU A 266 0.45 15.98 -8.46
N HIS A 267 0.71 16.74 -7.39
CA HIS A 267 1.72 17.80 -7.43
C HIS A 267 3.11 17.30 -7.87
N CYS A 268 3.39 15.99 -7.74
CA CYS A 268 4.63 15.39 -8.24
C CYS A 268 4.69 15.18 -9.77
N TYR A 269 3.55 15.17 -10.48
CA TYR A 269 3.50 14.96 -11.94
C TYR A 269 2.87 16.13 -12.71
N GLY A 270 2.45 17.20 -12.02
CA GLY A 270 1.90 18.41 -12.65
C GLY A 270 0.53 18.18 -13.31
N LEU A 271 -0.23 17.19 -12.83
CA LEU A 271 -1.55 16.85 -13.33
C LEU A 271 -2.64 17.64 -12.56
N ALA A 272 -3.86 17.69 -13.11
CA ALA A 272 -4.95 18.51 -12.57
C ALA A 272 -5.91 17.67 -11.70
N ALA A 273 -5.97 17.99 -10.41
CA ALA A 273 -6.86 17.40 -9.40
C ALA A 273 -8.30 17.16 -9.86
N ARG A 274 -8.75 15.89 -9.90
CA ARG A 274 -10.19 15.53 -9.92
C ARG A 274 -10.45 14.19 -9.24
N PRO A 275 -10.49 14.12 -7.90
CA PRO A 275 -10.85 12.89 -7.21
C PRO A 275 -12.24 12.41 -7.64
N THR A 276 -12.41 11.13 -7.95
CA THR A 276 -13.71 10.54 -8.32
C THR A 276 -14.68 10.43 -7.13
N THR A 277 -14.19 10.64 -5.91
CA THR A 277 -14.95 10.63 -4.66
C THR A 277 -14.99 12.04 -4.05
N SER A 278 -16.12 12.40 -3.42
CA SER A 278 -16.26 13.69 -2.74
C SER A 278 -15.95 13.61 -1.25
N ALA A 279 -15.43 14.70 -0.68
CA ALA A 279 -15.17 14.80 0.76
C ALA A 279 -16.42 14.52 1.64
N PRO A 280 -17.65 14.97 1.29
CA PRO A 280 -18.85 14.60 2.02
C PRO A 280 -19.12 13.08 2.04
N ALA A 281 -18.90 12.37 0.92
CA ALA A 281 -19.09 10.92 0.87
C ALA A 281 -18.11 10.19 1.81
N LEU A 282 -16.85 10.63 1.82
CA LEU A 282 -15.83 10.05 2.72
C LEU A 282 -16.14 10.31 4.19
N ARG A 283 -16.63 11.50 4.55
CA ARG A 283 -17.06 11.82 5.93
C ARG A 283 -18.27 10.99 6.36
N ALA A 284 -19.17 10.62 5.44
CA ALA A 284 -20.35 9.82 5.77
C ALA A 284 -20.02 8.37 6.10
N ILE A 285 -19.04 7.78 5.41
CA ILE A 285 -18.71 6.35 5.53
C ILE A 285 -17.49 6.06 6.42
N ASN A 286 -16.71 7.09 6.79
CA ASN A 286 -15.59 6.98 7.73
C ASN A 286 -15.85 7.82 8.99
N ARG A 287 -15.05 7.59 10.04
CA ARG A 287 -15.04 8.44 11.24
C ARG A 287 -13.81 9.34 11.19
N LEU A 288 -13.92 10.47 10.50
CA LEU A 288 -12.85 11.46 10.34
C LEU A 288 -13.00 12.55 11.41
N ASN A 289 -12.08 12.63 12.37
CA ASN A 289 -12.06 13.60 13.48
C ASN A 289 -13.39 13.71 14.28
N THR A 290 -14.19 12.63 14.29
CA THR A 290 -15.51 12.58 14.97
C THR A 290 -15.52 11.66 16.18
N VAL A 291 -14.65 10.65 16.21
CA VAL A 291 -14.45 9.76 17.35
C VAL A 291 -12.95 9.76 17.65
N ARG A 292 -12.58 10.15 18.87
CA ARG A 292 -11.18 10.09 19.30
C ARG A 292 -10.85 8.68 19.77
N PRO A 293 -9.80 8.02 19.24
CA PRO A 293 -9.34 6.74 19.73
C PRO A 293 -8.89 6.81 21.20
N ILE A 294 -9.24 5.79 21.99
CA ILE A 294 -8.73 5.63 23.36
C ILE A 294 -8.01 4.29 23.46
N LEU A 295 -6.67 4.36 23.44
CA LEU A 295 -5.78 3.20 23.38
C LEU A 295 -5.05 3.01 24.72
N THR A 296 -4.59 1.80 24.99
CA THR A 296 -4.02 1.41 26.30
C THR A 296 -2.72 2.15 26.59
N ASP A 297 -1.75 2.06 25.70
CA ASP A 297 -0.45 2.74 25.84
C ASP A 297 0.22 2.91 24.46
N PRO A 298 -0.34 3.77 23.59
CA PRO A 298 0.10 3.86 22.20
C PRO A 298 1.51 4.43 22.05
N ASP A 299 1.99 5.20 23.03
CA ASP A 299 3.35 5.72 23.05
C ASP A 299 4.41 4.62 23.20
N HIS A 300 4.06 3.52 23.86
CA HIS A 300 4.93 2.35 24.04
C HIS A 300 4.52 1.15 23.16
N GLY A 301 3.64 1.38 22.17
CA GLY A 301 3.27 0.37 21.18
C GLY A 301 2.08 -0.51 21.55
N ASP A 302 1.36 -0.23 22.64
CA ASP A 302 0.13 -0.93 22.98
C ASP A 302 -1.09 -0.20 22.43
N PHE A 303 -1.47 -0.59 21.21
CA PHE A 303 -2.59 -0.01 20.49
C PHE A 303 -3.94 -0.68 20.77
N ARG A 304 -4.02 -1.55 21.79
CA ARG A 304 -5.30 -2.16 22.16
C ARG A 304 -6.27 -1.08 22.64
N PRO A 305 -7.50 -1.00 22.09
CA PRO A 305 -8.52 -0.12 22.62
C PRO A 305 -8.79 -0.43 24.10
N THR A 306 -8.96 0.61 24.91
CA THR A 306 -9.39 0.44 26.32
C THR A 306 -10.89 0.10 26.38
N GLY A 307 -11.31 -0.69 27.37
CA GLY A 307 -12.60 -1.41 27.39
C GLY A 307 -13.86 -0.59 27.11
N SER A 308 -14.83 -1.24 26.44
CA SER A 308 -16.17 -0.77 26.02
C SER A 308 -16.29 0.73 25.72
N GLY A 309 -15.96 1.12 24.50
CA GLY A 309 -16.02 2.52 24.09
C GLY A 309 -16.05 2.69 22.58
N ALA A 310 -16.54 3.85 22.15
CA ALA A 310 -16.79 4.25 20.76
C ALA A 310 -15.68 3.93 19.74
N THR A 311 -14.45 3.65 20.18
CA THR A 311 -13.34 3.21 19.31
C THR A 311 -13.60 1.83 18.68
N LEU A 312 -14.09 0.85 19.45
CA LEU A 312 -14.39 -0.49 18.93
C LEU A 312 -15.67 -0.48 18.07
N ASP A 313 -16.69 0.26 18.50
CA ASP A 313 -17.96 0.38 17.75
C ASP A 313 -17.80 1.17 16.44
N ALA A 314 -16.80 2.05 16.37
CA ALA A 314 -16.52 2.84 15.18
C ALA A 314 -15.94 2.03 14.00
N ILE A 315 -15.44 0.82 14.24
CA ILE A 315 -14.74 -0.01 13.23
C ILE A 315 -15.50 -1.33 13.05
N THR A 316 -16.63 -1.28 12.33
CA THR A 316 -17.58 -2.40 12.29
C THR A 316 -18.04 -2.82 10.90
N LEU A 317 -17.53 -2.21 9.82
CA LEU A 317 -18.01 -2.55 8.49
C LEU A 317 -17.59 -3.97 8.09
N SER A 318 -18.48 -4.67 7.40
CA SER A 318 -18.12 -5.97 6.84
C SER A 318 -17.16 -5.79 5.68
N ILE A 319 -16.01 -6.45 5.76
CA ILE A 319 -15.01 -6.40 4.70
C ILE A 319 -15.48 -7.28 3.52
N PRO A 320 -15.68 -6.71 2.32
CA PRO A 320 -15.87 -7.51 1.13
C PRO A 320 -14.54 -8.21 0.81
N LEU A 321 -14.56 -9.54 0.70
CA LEU A 321 -13.43 -10.26 0.14
C LEU A 321 -13.43 -10.00 -1.36
N PHE A 322 -12.26 -9.63 -1.90
CA PHE A 322 -11.95 -9.37 -3.32
C PHE A 322 -13.12 -9.62 -4.29
N ASP A 323 -13.61 -8.57 -4.96
CA ASP A 323 -14.69 -8.70 -5.94
C ASP A 323 -14.33 -9.78 -6.99
N VAL A 324 -15.08 -10.88 -6.98
CA VAL A 324 -14.78 -12.10 -7.76
C VAL A 324 -15.27 -11.99 -9.20
N GLU A 325 -16.19 -11.07 -9.47
CA GLU A 325 -16.84 -10.85 -10.77
C GLU A 325 -16.32 -9.56 -11.44
N ASP A 326 -15.03 -9.51 -11.73
CA ASP A 326 -14.47 -8.43 -12.56
C ASP A 326 -14.24 -8.93 -13.99
N THR A 327 -15.12 -8.53 -14.91
CA THR A 327 -15.04 -8.89 -16.33
C THR A 327 -13.86 -8.22 -17.06
N GLN A 328 -13.22 -7.22 -16.45
CA GLN A 328 -12.02 -6.56 -16.98
C GLN A 328 -10.77 -6.94 -16.18
N ARG A 329 -10.80 -8.07 -15.46
CA ARG A 329 -9.63 -8.62 -14.79
C ARG A 329 -8.50 -8.87 -15.80
N PRO A 330 -7.27 -8.41 -15.52
CA PRO A 330 -6.11 -8.74 -16.34
C PRO A 330 -5.93 -10.26 -16.47
N PRO A 331 -5.43 -10.77 -17.61
CA PRO A 331 -5.29 -12.20 -17.89
C PRO A 331 -4.11 -12.83 -17.13
N VAL A 332 -4.11 -12.70 -15.80
CA VAL A 332 -3.09 -13.22 -14.88
C VAL A 332 -3.61 -14.45 -14.12
N PRO A 333 -2.75 -15.40 -13.69
CA PRO A 333 -3.17 -16.58 -12.96
C PRO A 333 -3.89 -16.23 -11.66
N VAL A 334 -5.06 -16.80 -11.41
CA VAL A 334 -5.77 -16.59 -10.14
C VAL A 334 -5.14 -17.44 -9.03
N ASP A 335 -4.92 -16.84 -7.85
CA ASP A 335 -4.54 -17.55 -6.63
C ASP A 335 -5.49 -17.22 -5.47
N GLU A 336 -6.29 -18.22 -5.08
CA GLU A 336 -7.28 -18.10 -4.01
C GLU A 336 -6.67 -18.25 -2.60
N ARG A 337 -5.39 -18.64 -2.47
CA ARG A 337 -4.75 -18.86 -1.17
C ARG A 337 -4.65 -17.57 -0.37
N VAL A 338 -4.29 -16.46 -1.03
CA VAL A 338 -4.23 -15.13 -0.39
C VAL A 338 -5.61 -14.68 0.06
N ARG A 339 -6.62 -14.89 -0.79
CA ARG A 339 -8.02 -14.54 -0.47
C ARG A 339 -8.54 -15.34 0.73
N SER A 340 -8.26 -16.64 0.75
CA SER A 340 -8.63 -17.54 1.84
C SER A 340 -7.90 -17.20 3.16
N ALA A 341 -6.60 -16.90 3.09
CA ALA A 341 -5.82 -16.51 4.25
C ALA A 341 -6.25 -15.14 4.80
N ALA A 342 -6.52 -14.17 3.92
CA ALA A 342 -7.07 -12.87 4.27
C ALA A 342 -8.43 -13.00 4.96
N ALA A 343 -9.33 -13.82 4.41
CA ALA A 343 -10.63 -14.11 5.02
C ALA A 343 -10.50 -14.68 6.42
N SER A 344 -9.61 -15.65 6.60
CA SER A 344 -9.36 -16.29 7.89
C SER A 344 -8.87 -15.29 8.94
N LEU A 345 -7.93 -14.41 8.57
CA LEU A 345 -7.44 -13.35 9.45
C LEU A 345 -8.52 -12.32 9.78
N ILE A 346 -9.27 -11.86 8.78
CA ILE A 346 -10.38 -10.91 9.00
C ILE A 346 -11.41 -11.48 9.98
N SER A 347 -11.76 -12.76 9.84
CA SER A 347 -12.65 -13.43 10.79
C SER A 347 -12.06 -13.45 12.20
N ALA A 348 -10.75 -13.66 12.36
CA ALA A 348 -10.09 -13.61 13.66
C ALA A 348 -10.16 -12.22 14.31
N TYR A 349 -9.96 -11.13 13.53
CA TYR A 349 -10.07 -9.75 14.04
C TYR A 349 -11.49 -9.40 14.50
N ARG A 350 -12.55 -9.91 13.83
CA ARG A 350 -13.94 -9.75 14.30
C ARG A 350 -14.17 -10.40 15.68
N CYS A 351 -13.49 -11.51 15.98
CA CYS A 351 -13.63 -12.18 17.26
C CYS A 351 -12.96 -11.44 18.42
N ILE A 352 -11.93 -10.61 18.16
CA ILE A 352 -11.23 -9.84 19.19
C ILE A 352 -12.08 -8.65 19.66
N GLY A 353 -12.82 -7.99 18.77
CA GLY A 353 -13.81 -6.95 19.15
C GLY A 353 -15.00 -7.48 19.95
N ALA A 354 -15.26 -8.79 19.92
CA ALA A 354 -16.35 -9.45 20.65
C ALA A 354 -15.91 -10.06 22.00
N ARG A 355 -14.61 -10.10 22.30
CA ARG A 355 -14.11 -10.55 23.61
C ARG A 355 -13.64 -9.34 24.40
N ASN A 356 -14.53 -8.80 25.22
CA ASN A 356 -14.09 -8.13 26.45
C ASN A 356 -13.24 -9.15 27.23
N PRO A 357 -11.95 -8.91 27.50
CA PRO A 357 -11.25 -9.68 28.51
C PRO A 357 -11.77 -9.22 29.86
N SER A 358 -12.45 -10.13 30.57
CA SER A 358 -12.81 -10.01 31.99
C SER A 358 -11.58 -9.88 32.87
#